data_AF-A0A412B0X0-F1
#
_entry.id   AF-A0A412B0X0-F1
#
_cell.length_a   1.000
_cell.length_b   1.000
_cell.length_c   1.000
_cell.angle_alpha   90.00
_cell.angle_beta   90.00
_cell.angle_gamma   90.00
#
_symmetry.space_group_name_H-M   'P 1'
#
loop_
_entity.id
_entity.type
_entity.pdbx_description
1 polymer ?
#
loop_
_entity_poly.entity_id
_entity_poly.type
_entity_poly.pdbx_seq_one_letter_code
_entity_poly.pdbx_strand_id
1 'polypeptide(L)'
;MQPDQSGTGFLPLSRRTGKLCFRCFLSASAQRHTLPVRSSRSAVPGGKPGSLLSLRRPGLGGAGRTAQVFRSPKRRGTLSNQRRSRQKKAWRLRAENQRGSCFRQKIDLGLRRAGHALLRLRRKRFEAGRSLGLKVSEPFPSLTPVRAASPVLKAVKGLRCRGRASLLADRKTVKQETGEIQFTDQGLSGICILNLSRLVGEFFSHRTVNRHKTEKVELSLDLVPDLDYSSLLSFLQALISGQPRLPVEQLLSGIINKRVGLALLKQLMPSALSRPCSSLSPSELKTICHTVKDWRFSPTGTLGWQQAQSTAGGLLSSQFESATLESKGLPGLYACGELLDIDGDCGGYNLQWAWSSGFIAGKSAAVSLLSHSQPPAETNF
;
A
#
# COMPACT_ATOMS: atom_id res chain seq x y z
N MET A 1 60.80 6.00 -9.97
CA MET A 1 60.37 6.01 -11.37
C MET A 1 58.96 6.59 -11.44
N GLN A 2 58.84 7.85 -11.90
CA GLN A 2 57.67 8.34 -12.67
C GLN A 2 57.81 7.82 -14.12
N PRO A 3 56.86 8.01 -15.08
CA PRO A 3 55.66 8.89 -15.12
C PRO A 3 54.38 8.11 -15.56
N ASP A 4 53.14 8.64 -15.62
CA ASP A 4 52.71 9.60 -16.65
C ASP A 4 51.43 10.37 -16.29
N GLN A 5 51.45 11.66 -16.64
CA GLN A 5 50.37 12.62 -16.58
C GLN A 5 50.01 13.07 -17.99
N SER A 6 48.73 13.06 -18.33
CA SER A 6 48.11 14.03 -19.24
C SER A 6 46.62 14.08 -18.86
N GLY A 7 45.94 15.21 -18.70
CA GLY A 7 46.23 16.57 -19.14
C GLY A 7 44.98 17.14 -19.80
N THR A 8 44.10 17.73 -18.99
CA THR A 8 43.21 18.89 -19.28
C THR A 8 42.20 18.86 -20.44
N GLY A 9 40.96 19.27 -20.14
CA GLY A 9 39.97 19.63 -21.18
C GLY A 9 38.59 20.03 -20.68
N PHE A 10 38.50 21.05 -19.81
CA PHE A 10 37.26 21.82 -19.61
C PHE A 10 37.25 22.97 -20.61
N LEU A 11 36.18 23.15 -21.40
CA LEU A 11 35.69 24.43 -21.95
C LEU A 11 34.24 24.22 -22.53
N PRO A 12 33.46 25.30 -22.71
CA PRO A 12 32.02 25.38 -22.43
C PRO A 12 31.18 25.56 -23.71
N LEU A 13 29.85 25.61 -23.58
CA LEU A 13 28.82 26.22 -24.49
C LEU A 13 27.51 25.40 -24.35
N SER A 14 26.29 25.93 -24.36
CA SER A 14 25.80 27.30 -24.39
C SER A 14 24.39 27.30 -23.77
N ARG A 15 24.02 28.43 -23.15
CA ARG A 15 22.63 28.73 -22.79
C ARG A 15 21.82 28.95 -24.06
N ARG A 16 20.86 28.06 -24.38
CA ARG A 16 19.62 28.45 -25.08
C ARG A 16 18.43 27.70 -24.49
N THR A 17 17.70 28.44 -23.66
CA THR A 17 16.26 28.45 -23.44
C THR A 17 15.43 27.28 -24.00
N GLY A 18 14.93 26.47 -23.08
CA GLY A 18 13.74 25.64 -23.26
C GLY A 18 13.08 25.40 -21.91
N LYS A 19 12.33 26.40 -21.41
CA LYS A 19 11.44 26.24 -20.24
C LYS A 19 10.33 25.26 -20.63
N LEU A 20 10.57 23.95 -20.51
CA LEU A 20 9.50 22.97 -20.39
C LEU A 20 9.19 22.82 -18.90
N CYS A 21 8.09 23.44 -18.49
CA CYS A 21 7.58 23.39 -17.12
C CYS A 21 7.09 21.95 -16.82
N PHE A 22 8.00 21.07 -16.42
CA PHE A 22 7.67 19.75 -15.86
C PHE A 22 7.15 19.94 -14.44
N ARG A 23 5.85 20.22 -14.32
CA ARG A 23 5.17 20.32 -13.03
C ARG A 23 4.03 19.31 -13.00
N CYS A 24 4.35 18.03 -12.78
CA CYS A 24 3.38 17.01 -12.39
C CYS A 24 4.09 15.70 -12.01
N PHE A 25 4.50 15.52 -10.76
CA PHE A 25 4.62 14.21 -10.09
C PHE A 25 5.05 14.46 -8.63
N LEU A 26 4.08 14.77 -7.76
CA LEU A 26 4.17 14.65 -6.29
C LEU A 26 2.83 15.09 -5.71
N SER A 27 1.93 14.14 -5.50
CA SER A 27 0.87 14.28 -4.50
C SER A 27 0.45 12.88 -4.05
N ALA A 28 1.37 12.24 -3.34
CA ALA A 28 1.14 11.12 -2.42
C ALA A 28 2.47 10.75 -1.76
N SER A 29 2.97 11.64 -0.88
CA SER A 29 3.91 11.36 0.23
C SER A 29 4.57 12.68 0.67
N ALA A 30 3.79 13.53 1.33
CA ALA A 30 4.33 14.64 2.10
C ALA A 30 3.40 14.83 3.30
N GLN A 31 3.60 14.03 4.34
CA GLN A 31 3.05 14.32 5.67
C GLN A 31 3.72 15.60 6.15
N ARG A 32 2.97 16.71 6.19
CA ARG A 32 3.41 17.95 6.84
C ARG A 32 3.28 17.76 8.34
N HIS A 33 4.41 17.55 9.02
CA HIS A 33 4.53 17.97 10.41
C HIS A 33 4.77 19.49 10.39
N THR A 34 3.73 20.26 10.71
CA THR A 34 3.88 21.66 11.10
C THR A 34 3.23 21.82 12.47
N LEU A 35 4.08 21.97 13.49
CA LEU A 35 3.72 22.41 14.84
C LEU A 35 3.16 23.84 14.78
N PRO A 36 2.09 24.18 15.51
CA PRO A 36 1.67 25.57 15.62
C PRO A 36 2.52 26.28 16.68
N VAL A 37 3.34 27.25 16.23
CA VAL A 37 3.89 28.30 17.09
C VAL A 37 2.75 29.26 17.41
N ARG A 38 2.38 29.37 18.69
CA ARG A 38 1.48 30.41 19.20
C ARG A 38 2.19 31.76 19.11
N SER A 39 1.58 32.72 18.44
CA SER A 39 1.85 34.14 18.68
C SER A 39 0.57 34.79 19.20
N SER A 40 0.69 35.40 20.37
CA SER A 40 -0.30 36.20 21.04
C SER A 40 -0.44 37.54 20.33
N ARG A 41 -1.69 38.00 20.12
CA ARG A 41 -2.03 39.42 20.07
C ARG A 41 -3.51 39.61 20.39
N SER A 42 -3.72 40.55 21.29
CA SER A 42 -4.96 41.04 21.87
C SER A 42 -5.80 41.84 20.88
N ALA A 43 -7.13 41.75 21.00
CA ALA A 43 -8.07 42.78 20.59
C ALA A 43 -9.40 42.65 21.37
N VAL A 44 -9.90 43.80 21.80
CA VAL A 44 -11.02 44.11 22.70
C VAL A 44 -12.38 44.00 21.97
N PRO A 45 -13.52 43.74 22.65
CA PRO A 45 -14.83 43.52 22.02
C PRO A 45 -15.75 44.77 22.02
N GLY A 46 -16.64 44.88 21.02
CA GLY A 46 -17.76 45.83 21.05
C GLY A 46 -18.69 45.71 19.83
N GLY A 47 -20.00 45.55 20.07
CA GLY A 47 -21.07 45.76 19.08
C GLY A 47 -22.07 44.59 18.90
N LYS A 48 -23.22 44.67 19.60
CA LYS A 48 -24.48 43.89 19.37
C LYS A 48 -25.38 44.64 18.33
N PRO A 49 -26.64 44.23 18.06
CA PRO A 49 -27.18 42.98 17.50
C PRO A 49 -28.18 43.25 16.33
N GLY A 50 -28.70 42.22 15.65
CA GLY A 50 -29.81 42.40 14.69
C GLY A 50 -30.54 41.11 14.29
N SER A 51 -31.73 40.93 14.88
CA SER A 51 -32.94 40.14 14.50
C SER A 51 -32.92 39.25 13.24
N LEU A 52 -33.14 37.93 13.38
CA LEU A 52 -34.44 37.20 13.35
C LEU A 52 -35.02 37.00 11.94
N LEU A 53 -35.06 35.74 11.48
CA LEU A 53 -36.20 35.17 10.74
C LEU A 53 -36.06 33.65 10.63
N SER A 54 -36.91 32.95 11.41
CA SER A 54 -37.27 31.55 11.21
C SER A 54 -38.00 31.37 9.88
N LEU A 55 -37.92 30.18 9.27
CA LEU A 55 -39.08 29.62 8.56
C LEU A 55 -39.02 28.09 8.50
N ARG A 56 -40.13 27.51 8.96
CA ARG A 56 -40.45 26.09 9.07
C ARG A 56 -40.65 25.43 7.69
N ARG A 57 -40.45 24.11 7.64
CA ARG A 57 -41.10 23.19 6.68
C ARG A 57 -42.62 23.24 6.84
N PRO A 58 -43.39 23.11 5.75
CA PRO A 58 -44.05 21.82 5.40
C PRO A 58 -44.06 21.62 3.87
N GLY A 59 -44.35 20.48 3.22
CA GLY A 59 -45.00 19.22 3.54
C GLY A 59 -45.72 18.75 2.25
N LEU A 60 -45.70 17.44 1.99
CA LEU A 60 -46.58 16.65 1.10
C LEU A 60 -46.36 16.66 -0.43
N GLY A 61 -46.46 15.45 -1.00
CA GLY A 61 -46.72 15.23 -2.44
C GLY A 61 -45.94 14.06 -3.03
N GLY A 62 -46.49 12.84 -2.94
CA GLY A 62 -45.92 11.65 -3.56
C GLY A 62 -45.98 11.67 -5.10
N ALA A 63 -45.06 10.92 -5.72
CA ALA A 63 -45.25 10.20 -6.97
C ALA A 63 -43.95 9.44 -7.29
N GLY A 64 -44.05 8.13 -7.48
CA GLY A 64 -42.98 7.39 -8.13
C GLY A 64 -42.74 7.93 -9.55
N ARG A 65 -41.51 7.81 -10.04
CA ARG A 65 -41.18 7.76 -11.48
C ARG A 65 -39.73 7.33 -11.67
N THR A 66 -39.62 6.09 -12.13
CA THR A 66 -38.67 5.59 -13.13
C THR A 66 -37.90 6.69 -13.89
N ALA A 67 -36.56 6.64 -13.84
CA ALA A 67 -35.72 7.41 -14.74
C ALA A 67 -35.72 6.72 -16.12
N GLN A 68 -36.56 7.23 -17.01
CA GLN A 68 -36.59 6.89 -18.44
C GLN A 68 -35.30 7.38 -19.12
N VAL A 69 -34.73 6.51 -19.95
CA VAL A 69 -33.65 6.85 -20.87
C VAL A 69 -34.26 7.63 -22.05
N PHE A 70 -33.95 8.92 -22.16
CA PHE A 70 -34.33 9.74 -23.31
C PHE A 70 -33.63 9.23 -24.58
N ARG A 71 -34.40 8.72 -25.54
CA ARG A 71 -34.00 8.64 -26.96
C ARG A 71 -34.42 9.94 -27.65
N SER A 72 -33.44 10.67 -28.17
CA SER A 72 -33.68 11.88 -28.98
C SER A 72 -34.40 11.52 -30.31
N PRO A 73 -35.24 12.41 -30.89
CA PRO A 73 -36.08 12.10 -32.03
C PRO A 73 -35.28 11.84 -33.31
N LYS A 74 -35.72 10.84 -34.09
CA LYS A 74 -35.28 10.63 -35.48
C LYS A 74 -35.76 11.81 -36.33
N ARG A 75 -34.84 12.66 -36.78
CA ARG A 75 -35.08 13.47 -37.99
C ARG A 75 -34.92 12.56 -39.21
N ARG A 76 -36.02 12.38 -39.96
CA ARG A 76 -35.99 11.85 -41.33
C ARG A 76 -35.33 12.91 -42.22
N GLY A 77 -34.23 12.52 -42.86
CA GLY A 77 -33.56 13.26 -43.91
C GLY A 77 -33.00 12.23 -44.90
N THR A 78 -33.27 12.46 -46.17
CA THR A 78 -33.14 11.59 -47.34
C THR A 78 -31.75 10.97 -47.54
N LEU A 79 -31.75 9.75 -48.08
CA LEU A 79 -30.59 9.00 -48.56
C LEU A 79 -29.87 9.75 -49.68
N SER A 80 -28.55 9.94 -49.57
CA SER A 80 -27.64 9.75 -50.70
C SER A 80 -26.21 9.48 -50.22
N ASN A 81 -25.57 8.55 -50.94
CA ASN A 81 -24.16 8.16 -50.91
C ASN A 81 -23.55 7.60 -49.62
N GLN A 82 -23.54 6.27 -49.60
CA GLN A 82 -22.59 5.44 -48.88
C GLN A 82 -21.15 5.94 -49.09
N ARG A 83 -20.57 6.53 -48.04
CA ARG A 83 -19.19 6.24 -47.66
C ARG A 83 -19.26 5.58 -46.29
N ARG A 84 -19.23 4.25 -46.25
CA ARG A 84 -18.91 3.49 -45.03
C ARG A 84 -17.45 3.80 -44.67
N SER A 85 -17.20 4.96 -44.05
CA SER A 85 -15.91 5.19 -43.40
C SER A 85 -15.81 4.18 -42.27
N ARG A 86 -14.86 3.25 -42.33
CA ARG A 86 -14.47 2.40 -41.20
C ARG A 86 -14.30 3.31 -39.98
N GLN A 87 -15.29 3.31 -39.08
CA GLN A 87 -15.21 4.08 -37.85
C GLN A 87 -14.16 3.42 -36.95
N LYS A 88 -12.95 3.99 -36.90
CA LYS A 88 -11.91 3.57 -35.96
C LYS A 88 -12.49 3.72 -34.54
N LYS A 89 -12.54 2.62 -33.78
CA LYS A 89 -12.86 2.64 -32.33
C LYS A 89 -11.86 3.59 -31.66
N ALA A 90 -12.34 4.60 -30.96
CA ALA A 90 -11.49 5.59 -30.29
C ALA A 90 -11.96 5.79 -28.84
N TRP A 91 -11.02 5.92 -27.92
CA TRP A 91 -11.32 6.18 -26.52
C TRP A 91 -11.61 7.67 -26.31
N ARG A 92 -12.69 7.98 -25.59
CA ARG A 92 -13.05 9.36 -25.22
C ARG A 92 -13.06 9.49 -23.70
N LEU A 93 -12.20 10.35 -23.19
CA LEU A 93 -12.15 10.75 -21.79
C LEU A 93 -12.99 12.02 -21.64
N ARG A 94 -14.07 11.98 -20.85
CA ARG A 94 -14.84 13.16 -20.47
C ARG A 94 -14.50 13.53 -19.03
N ALA A 95 -13.93 14.72 -18.82
CA ALA A 95 -13.80 15.30 -17.51
C ALA A 95 -15.04 16.15 -17.22
N GLU A 96 -15.81 15.79 -16.18
CA GLU A 96 -16.84 16.66 -15.63
C GLU A 96 -16.17 17.60 -14.61
N ASN A 97 -16.21 18.90 -14.90
CA ASN A 97 -15.87 19.94 -13.94
C ASN A 97 -17.10 20.20 -13.06
N GLN A 98 -17.03 19.85 -11.78
CA GLN A 98 -17.85 20.54 -10.78
C GLN A 98 -17.01 21.71 -10.24
N ARG A 99 -17.57 22.93 -10.29
CA ARG A 99 -16.96 24.12 -9.70
C ARG A 99 -16.58 23.77 -8.25
N GLY A 100 -15.28 23.79 -7.95
CA GLY A 100 -14.71 23.30 -6.68
C GLY A 100 -13.87 22.02 -6.83
N SER A 101 -12.70 22.14 -7.44
CA SER A 101 -11.54 21.21 -7.30
C SER A 101 -11.75 19.69 -7.42
N CYS A 102 -12.79 19.21 -8.12
CA CYS A 102 -12.99 17.77 -8.31
C CYS A 102 -13.19 17.40 -9.79
N PHE A 103 -12.17 16.79 -10.40
CA PHE A 103 -12.27 16.15 -11.72
C PHE A 103 -12.97 14.79 -11.55
N ARG A 104 -14.15 14.64 -12.16
CA ARG A 104 -14.82 13.33 -12.34
C ARG A 104 -14.56 12.90 -13.78
N GLN A 105 -13.73 11.88 -14.00
CA GLN A 105 -13.55 11.31 -15.33
C GLN A 105 -14.60 10.23 -15.57
N LYS A 106 -15.42 10.43 -16.59
CA LYS A 106 -16.34 9.43 -17.13
C LYS A 106 -15.83 9.06 -18.52
N ILE A 107 -15.60 7.77 -18.78
CA ILE A 107 -15.24 7.28 -20.11
C ILE A 107 -16.56 6.96 -20.82
N ASP A 108 -17.02 7.84 -21.71
CA ASP A 108 -18.22 7.61 -22.54
C ASP A 108 -17.77 7.34 -23.98
N LEU A 109 -18.18 6.20 -24.55
CA LEU A 109 -17.87 5.80 -25.92
C LEU A 109 -18.62 6.69 -26.93
N GLY A 110 -17.90 7.59 -27.61
CA GLY A 110 -18.47 8.49 -28.62
C GLY A 110 -17.44 9.04 -29.60
N LEU A 111 -17.81 9.01 -30.88
CA LEU A 111 -17.00 9.09 -32.10
C LEU A 111 -16.15 10.36 -32.34
N ARG A 112 -15.00 10.11 -33.00
CA ARG A 112 -14.05 11.00 -33.73
C ARG A 112 -12.95 11.74 -32.96
N ARG A 113 -11.86 11.00 -32.67
CA ARG A 113 -10.42 11.21 -32.98
C ARG A 113 -9.65 10.20 -32.10
N ALA A 114 -8.64 9.51 -32.65
CA ALA A 114 -7.95 8.42 -31.98
C ALA A 114 -7.26 8.91 -30.69
N GLY A 115 -7.89 8.65 -29.55
CA GLY A 115 -7.32 8.88 -28.23
C GLY A 115 -6.93 7.55 -27.61
N HIS A 116 -5.73 7.47 -27.04
CA HIS A 116 -5.36 6.42 -26.10
C HIS A 116 -5.70 6.91 -24.70
N ALA A 117 -6.20 6.02 -23.85
CA ALA A 117 -6.54 6.35 -22.46
C ALA A 117 -5.54 5.69 -21.51
N LEU A 118 -4.92 6.52 -20.66
CA LEU A 118 -4.17 6.06 -19.49
C LEU A 118 -5.09 6.21 -18.26
N LEU A 119 -5.49 5.11 -17.63
CA LEU A 119 -6.22 5.19 -16.37
C LEU A 119 -5.29 5.71 -15.26
N ARG A 120 -5.70 6.78 -14.58
CA ARG A 120 -4.96 7.39 -13.46
C ARG A 120 -5.73 7.25 -12.15
N LEU A 121 -4.96 7.12 -11.06
CA LEU A 121 -5.38 6.83 -9.69
C LEU A 121 -6.42 7.81 -9.11
N ARG A 122 -7.62 7.31 -8.78
CA ARG A 122 -8.51 7.82 -7.70
C ARG A 122 -9.31 6.67 -7.08
N ARG A 123 -9.99 6.91 -5.96
CA ARG A 123 -10.80 5.97 -5.13
C ARG A 123 -11.72 5.00 -5.91
N LYS A 124 -12.02 5.27 -7.18
CA LYS A 124 -12.87 4.48 -8.09
C LYS A 124 -12.10 3.79 -9.22
N ARG A 125 -10.76 3.66 -9.10
CA ARG A 125 -9.85 3.15 -10.15
C ARG A 125 -10.25 1.77 -10.69
N PHE A 126 -10.70 0.89 -9.81
CA PHE A 126 -11.13 -0.46 -10.18
C PHE A 126 -12.55 -0.50 -10.72
N GLU A 127 -13.44 0.40 -10.28
CA GLU A 127 -14.79 0.55 -10.86
C GLU A 127 -14.72 0.94 -12.35
N ALA A 128 -13.78 1.82 -12.70
CA ALA A 128 -13.55 2.20 -14.10
C ALA A 128 -13.11 0.99 -14.94
N GLY A 129 -12.18 0.18 -14.46
CA GLY A 129 -11.80 -1.08 -15.12
C GLY A 129 -12.97 -2.06 -15.27
N ARG A 130 -13.75 -2.26 -14.20
CA ARG A 130 -14.96 -3.11 -14.22
C ARG A 130 -15.98 -2.62 -15.26
N SER A 131 -16.18 -1.31 -15.37
CA SER A 131 -17.10 -0.71 -16.37
C SER A 131 -16.65 -0.93 -17.82
N LEU A 132 -15.35 -1.20 -18.03
CA LEU A 132 -14.78 -1.54 -19.33
C LEU A 132 -14.77 -3.06 -19.60
N GLY A 133 -15.33 -3.87 -18.70
CA GLY A 133 -15.35 -5.33 -18.82
C GLY A 133 -14.04 -6.01 -18.41
N LEU A 134 -13.08 -5.28 -17.82
CA LEU A 134 -11.84 -5.87 -17.31
C LEU A 134 -12.10 -6.56 -15.97
N LYS A 135 -11.48 -7.74 -15.80
CA LYS A 135 -11.46 -8.47 -14.53
C LYS A 135 -10.57 -7.73 -13.54
N VAL A 136 -11.03 -7.66 -12.29
CA VAL A 136 -10.33 -6.99 -11.19
C VAL A 136 -10.33 -7.93 -10.00
N SER A 137 -9.15 -8.26 -9.46
CA SER A 137 -9.04 -8.91 -8.16
C SER A 137 -9.50 -7.96 -7.06
N GLU A 138 -10.07 -8.51 -6.00
CA GLU A 138 -10.64 -7.68 -4.94
C GLU A 138 -9.51 -7.01 -4.15
N PRO A 139 -9.48 -5.66 -4.08
CA PRO A 139 -8.36 -4.96 -3.46
C PRO A 139 -8.38 -5.04 -1.94
N PHE A 140 -7.20 -5.19 -1.35
CA PHE A 140 -7.03 -5.14 0.11
C PHE A 140 -5.74 -4.40 0.51
N PRO A 141 -5.67 -3.84 1.73
CA PRO A 141 -4.52 -3.05 2.17
C PRO A 141 -3.27 -3.93 2.31
N SER A 142 -2.16 -3.45 1.75
CA SER A 142 -0.84 -4.10 1.80
C SER A 142 0.21 -3.12 2.37
N LEU A 143 1.31 -3.67 2.88
CA LEU A 143 2.36 -2.90 3.57
C LEU A 143 1.76 -1.99 4.65
N THR A 144 0.99 -2.60 5.55
CA THR A 144 0.27 -1.94 6.65
C THR A 144 0.60 -2.63 7.96
N PRO A 145 0.57 -1.94 9.12
CA PRO A 145 0.66 -2.62 10.41
C PRO A 145 -0.45 -3.68 10.57
N VAL A 146 -0.13 -4.74 11.31
CA VAL A 146 -1.03 -5.85 11.59
C VAL A 146 -1.65 -5.67 12.97
N ARG A 147 -2.98 -5.73 13.05
CA ARG A 147 -3.72 -5.64 14.30
C ARG A 147 -3.60 -6.95 15.06
N ALA A 148 -3.27 -6.90 16.34
CA ALA A 148 -3.25 -8.07 17.21
C ALA A 148 -3.82 -7.68 18.57
N ALA A 149 -4.70 -8.52 19.12
CA ALA A 149 -5.25 -8.31 20.46
C ALA A 149 -4.36 -9.05 21.47
N SER A 150 -3.48 -8.33 22.16
CA SER A 150 -2.71 -8.88 23.27
C SER A 150 -2.51 -7.82 24.36
N PRO A 151 -2.80 -8.12 25.64
CA PRO A 151 -2.58 -7.18 26.74
C PRO A 151 -1.14 -6.66 26.83
N VAL A 152 -0.17 -7.46 26.37
CA VAL A 152 1.26 -7.14 26.44
C VAL A 152 1.63 -5.94 25.57
N LEU A 153 0.90 -5.70 24.47
CA LEU A 153 1.19 -4.64 23.51
C LEU A 153 1.11 -3.24 24.12
N LYS A 154 0.24 -3.03 25.11
CA LYS A 154 0.17 -1.75 25.84
C LYS A 154 1.46 -1.47 26.61
N ALA A 155 2.08 -2.49 27.19
CA ALA A 155 3.31 -2.34 27.98
C ALA A 155 4.54 -2.03 27.12
N VAL A 156 4.54 -2.52 25.86
CA VAL A 156 5.66 -2.36 24.92
C VAL A 156 5.39 -1.34 23.80
N LYS A 157 4.28 -0.60 23.88
CA LYS A 157 3.92 0.43 22.88
C LYS A 157 5.08 1.37 22.59
N GLY A 158 5.37 1.56 21.31
CA GLY A 158 6.40 2.47 20.81
C GLY A 158 7.81 1.90 20.81
N LEU A 159 8.02 0.72 21.39
CA LEU A 159 9.31 0.05 21.38
C LEU A 159 9.57 -0.60 20.03
N ARG A 160 10.86 -0.69 19.70
CA ARG A 160 11.40 -1.35 18.52
C ARG A 160 12.44 -2.37 18.95
N CYS A 161 12.48 -3.49 18.26
CA CYS A 161 13.53 -4.48 18.42
C CYS A 161 13.88 -5.10 17.06
N ARG A 162 15.16 -5.42 16.88
CA ARG A 162 15.56 -6.33 15.81
C ARG A 162 15.09 -7.74 16.17
N GLY A 163 14.58 -8.47 15.20
CA GLY A 163 14.15 -9.84 15.36
C GLY A 163 13.79 -10.49 14.03
N ARG A 164 13.22 -11.69 14.08
CA ARG A 164 12.62 -12.35 12.93
C ARG A 164 11.13 -12.54 13.18
N ALA A 165 10.30 -12.01 12.27
CA ALA A 165 8.87 -12.25 12.28
C ALA A 165 8.54 -13.35 11.27
N SER A 166 7.68 -14.27 11.67
CA SER A 166 7.18 -15.36 10.84
C SER A 166 5.67 -15.31 10.79
N LEU A 167 5.09 -15.44 9.59
CA LEU A 167 3.67 -15.72 9.44
C LEU A 167 3.49 -17.23 9.36
N LEU A 168 2.59 -17.77 10.18
CA LEU A 168 2.15 -19.15 10.11
C LEU A 168 0.72 -19.22 9.64
N ALA A 169 0.45 -20.12 8.69
CA ALA A 169 -0.87 -20.52 8.26
C ALA A 169 -1.10 -21.97 8.68
N ASP A 170 -2.15 -22.23 9.45
CA ASP A 170 -2.48 -23.57 9.96
C ASP A 170 -1.26 -24.29 10.59
N ARG A 171 -0.53 -23.55 11.44
CA ARG A 171 0.69 -23.95 12.15
C ARG A 171 1.94 -24.17 11.28
N LYS A 172 1.88 -23.95 9.97
CA LYS A 172 3.04 -24.02 9.08
C LYS A 172 3.55 -22.63 8.75
N THR A 173 4.86 -22.42 8.84
CA THR A 173 5.49 -21.16 8.43
C THR A 173 5.37 -20.97 6.92
N VAL A 174 4.79 -19.85 6.50
CA VAL A 174 4.57 -19.52 5.08
C VAL A 174 5.50 -18.42 4.56
N LYS A 175 5.93 -17.51 5.43
CA LYS A 175 6.88 -16.43 5.11
C LYS A 175 7.60 -15.99 6.38
N GLN A 176 8.87 -15.65 6.27
CA GLN A 176 9.69 -15.12 7.36
C GLN A 176 10.45 -13.88 6.89
N GLU A 177 10.61 -12.93 7.80
CA GLU A 177 11.28 -11.65 7.56
C GLU A 177 12.15 -11.32 8.77
N THR A 178 13.41 -10.94 8.53
CA THR A 178 14.34 -10.50 9.59
C THR A 178 14.60 -9.01 9.46
N GLY A 179 14.58 -8.28 10.58
CA GLY A 179 14.68 -6.82 10.58
C GLY A 179 14.03 -6.19 11.81
N GLU A 180 13.61 -4.93 11.68
CA GLU A 180 12.98 -4.20 12.78
C GLU A 180 11.49 -4.56 12.93
N ILE A 181 11.12 -4.94 14.15
CA ILE A 181 9.74 -5.09 14.62
C ILE A 181 9.43 -3.88 15.50
N GLN A 182 8.29 -3.24 15.26
CA GLN A 182 7.78 -2.15 16.08
C GLN A 182 6.48 -2.55 16.76
N PHE A 183 6.39 -2.34 18.06
CA PHE A 183 5.17 -2.58 18.82
C PHE A 183 4.31 -1.31 18.87
N THR A 184 3.01 -1.47 18.65
CA THR A 184 2.01 -0.40 18.77
C THR A 184 0.96 -0.79 19.81
N ASP A 185 0.09 0.13 20.20
CA ASP A 185 -1.05 -0.20 21.07
C ASP A 185 -2.10 -1.09 20.41
N GLN A 186 -2.18 -1.08 19.08
CA GLN A 186 -3.17 -1.84 18.32
C GLN A 186 -2.64 -3.13 17.69
N GLY A 187 -1.33 -3.38 17.76
CA GLY A 187 -0.71 -4.52 17.08
C GLY A 187 0.77 -4.34 16.79
N LEU A 188 1.23 -4.93 15.70
CA LEU A 188 2.63 -5.00 15.29
C LEU A 188 2.87 -4.23 13.99
N SER A 189 4.05 -3.63 13.88
CA SER A 189 4.54 -2.85 12.72
C SER A 189 6.04 -3.08 12.55
N GLY A 190 6.73 -2.20 11.81
CA GLY A 190 8.11 -2.38 11.41
C GLY A 190 8.22 -3.19 10.12
N ILE A 191 9.38 -3.09 9.47
CA ILE A 191 9.60 -3.55 8.09
C ILE A 191 9.19 -5.02 7.88
N CYS A 192 9.50 -5.88 8.85
CA CYS A 192 9.15 -7.30 8.78
C CYS A 192 7.64 -7.51 8.77
N ILE A 193 6.93 -6.80 9.65
CA ILE A 193 5.49 -6.94 9.76
C ILE A 193 4.78 -6.35 8.55
N LEU A 194 5.30 -5.25 7.98
CA LEU A 194 4.76 -4.67 6.75
C LEU A 194 4.88 -5.67 5.58
N ASN A 195 6.02 -6.33 5.40
CA ASN A 195 6.21 -7.36 4.36
C ASN A 195 5.32 -8.60 4.54
N LEU A 196 5.02 -8.98 5.79
CA LEU A 196 4.09 -10.07 6.09
C LEU A 196 2.61 -9.65 5.95
N SER A 197 2.32 -8.35 6.05
CA SER A 197 0.94 -7.83 6.11
C SER A 197 0.11 -8.12 4.88
N ARG A 198 0.74 -8.29 3.70
CA ARG A 198 0.06 -8.72 2.47
C ARG A 198 -0.69 -10.03 2.69
N LEU A 199 -0.01 -11.05 3.21
CA LEU A 199 -0.59 -12.38 3.43
C LEU A 199 -1.63 -12.37 4.56
N VAL A 200 -1.43 -11.53 5.59
CA VAL A 200 -2.44 -11.30 6.62
C VAL A 200 -3.69 -10.65 6.00
N GLY A 201 -3.51 -9.63 5.17
CA GLY A 201 -4.58 -8.96 4.45
C GLY A 201 -5.36 -9.92 3.54
N GLU A 202 -4.65 -10.80 2.83
CA GLU A 202 -5.25 -11.87 2.01
C GLU A 202 -6.14 -12.78 2.85
N PHE A 203 -5.64 -13.25 4.01
CA PHE A 203 -6.41 -14.12 4.90
C PHE A 203 -7.71 -13.46 5.39
N PHE A 204 -7.65 -12.20 5.82
CA PHE A 204 -8.84 -11.50 6.31
C PHE A 204 -9.80 -11.08 5.20
N SER A 205 -9.33 -10.96 3.96
CA SER A 205 -10.16 -10.55 2.82
C SER A 205 -10.76 -11.73 2.07
N HIS A 206 -10.03 -12.85 1.98
CA HIS A 206 -10.35 -13.98 1.09
C HIS A 206 -10.34 -15.34 1.78
N ARG A 207 -9.95 -15.42 3.06
CA ARG A 207 -9.74 -16.69 3.78
C ARG A 207 -8.71 -17.59 3.11
N THR A 208 -7.71 -16.96 2.47
CA THR A 208 -6.60 -17.64 1.83
C THR A 208 -5.26 -17.05 2.23
N VAL A 209 -4.21 -17.87 2.13
CA VAL A 209 -2.81 -17.42 2.18
C VAL A 209 -2.09 -18.07 1.01
N ASN A 210 -1.41 -17.27 0.17
CA ASN A 210 -0.83 -17.75 -1.08
C ASN A 210 -1.87 -18.46 -1.97
N ARG A 211 -3.12 -17.97 -1.97
CA ARG A 211 -4.26 -18.56 -2.72
C ARG A 211 -4.70 -19.95 -2.26
N HIS A 212 -4.20 -20.44 -1.14
CA HIS A 212 -4.68 -21.68 -0.52
C HIS A 212 -5.67 -21.35 0.60
N LYS A 213 -6.78 -22.09 0.70
CA LYS A 213 -7.74 -21.93 1.80
C LYS A 213 -7.01 -22.14 3.13
N THR A 214 -7.24 -21.24 4.07
CA THR A 214 -6.57 -21.23 5.38
C THR A 214 -7.60 -20.95 6.46
N GLU A 215 -7.53 -21.68 7.56
CA GLU A 215 -8.47 -21.53 8.68
C GLU A 215 -7.93 -20.59 9.75
N LYS A 216 -6.61 -20.62 10.01
CA LYS A 216 -5.97 -19.81 11.03
C LYS A 216 -4.63 -19.22 10.58
N VAL A 217 -4.36 -17.99 10.99
CA VAL A 217 -3.04 -17.36 10.89
C VAL A 217 -2.51 -16.92 12.25
N GLU A 218 -1.20 -16.99 12.43
CA GLU A 218 -0.49 -16.57 13.63
C GLU A 218 0.82 -15.86 13.24
N LEU A 219 1.16 -14.80 13.96
CA LEU A 219 2.49 -14.21 13.89
C LEU A 219 3.35 -14.80 14.99
N SER A 220 4.58 -15.14 14.66
CA SER A 220 5.62 -15.60 15.57
C SER A 220 6.78 -14.63 15.52
N LEU A 221 7.25 -14.18 16.68
CA LEU A 221 8.43 -13.32 16.81
C LEU A 221 9.55 -14.10 17.48
N ASP A 222 10.66 -14.23 16.78
CA ASP A 222 11.95 -14.64 17.32
C ASP A 222 12.74 -13.38 17.67
N LEU A 223 12.90 -13.11 18.97
CA LEU A 223 13.51 -11.89 19.47
C LEU A 223 15.05 -11.95 19.47
N VAL A 224 15.63 -13.13 19.23
CA VAL A 224 17.08 -13.37 19.21
C VAL A 224 17.46 -14.27 18.03
N PRO A 225 17.23 -13.81 16.79
CA PRO A 225 17.38 -14.65 15.60
C PRO A 225 18.82 -15.12 15.33
N ASP A 226 19.80 -14.46 15.96
CA ASP A 226 21.23 -14.76 15.83
C ASP A 226 21.69 -15.90 16.76
N LEU A 227 20.86 -16.32 17.72
CA LEU A 227 21.12 -17.46 18.59
C LEU A 227 20.13 -18.58 18.31
N ASP A 228 20.61 -19.80 18.09
CA ASP A 228 19.74 -20.97 18.10
C ASP A 228 19.24 -21.30 19.52
N TYR A 229 18.27 -22.22 19.60
CA TYR A 229 17.64 -22.59 20.86
C TYR A 229 18.64 -23.14 21.89
N SER A 230 19.55 -24.02 21.47
CA SER A 230 20.58 -24.60 22.34
C SER A 230 21.51 -23.55 22.90
N SER A 231 21.96 -22.62 22.05
CA SER A 231 22.87 -21.54 22.41
C SER A 231 22.19 -20.56 23.37
N LEU A 232 20.93 -20.20 23.13
CA LEU A 232 20.15 -19.37 24.04
C LEU A 232 19.95 -20.05 25.39
N LEU A 233 19.61 -21.35 25.41
CA LEU A 233 19.43 -22.10 26.64
C LEU A 233 20.72 -22.15 27.46
N SER A 234 21.84 -22.52 26.83
CA SER A 234 23.16 -22.55 27.46
C SER A 234 23.58 -21.18 27.98
N PHE A 235 23.32 -20.10 27.21
CA PHE A 235 23.60 -18.74 27.63
C PHE A 235 22.82 -18.36 28.89
N LEU A 236 21.52 -18.64 28.95
CA LEU A 236 20.70 -18.34 30.11
C LEU A 236 21.10 -19.20 31.32
N GLN A 237 21.50 -20.46 31.13
CA GLN A 237 22.03 -21.31 32.21
C GLN A 237 23.33 -20.73 32.79
N ALA A 238 24.26 -20.31 31.95
CA ALA A 238 25.50 -19.67 32.38
C ALA A 238 25.23 -18.35 33.14
N LEU A 239 24.28 -17.54 32.65
CA LEU A 239 23.85 -16.31 33.31
C LEU A 239 23.29 -16.58 34.71
N ILE A 240 22.42 -17.59 34.85
CA ILE A 240 21.83 -17.97 36.15
C ILE A 240 22.92 -18.45 37.12
N SER A 241 23.87 -19.26 36.66
CA SER A 241 24.99 -19.74 37.49
C SER A 241 25.91 -18.60 37.95
N GLY A 242 26.19 -17.62 37.09
CA GLY A 242 27.01 -16.46 37.43
C GLY A 242 26.31 -15.41 38.29
N GLN A 243 24.98 -15.29 38.20
CA GLN A 243 24.18 -14.30 38.93
C GLN A 243 22.92 -14.91 39.56
N PRO A 244 23.05 -15.86 40.50
CA PRO A 244 21.92 -16.65 40.99
C PRO A 244 20.82 -15.83 41.68
N ARG A 245 21.18 -14.68 42.27
CA ARG A 245 20.24 -13.77 42.95
C ARG A 245 19.56 -12.77 42.01
N LEU A 246 19.89 -12.75 40.72
CA LEU A 246 19.27 -11.83 39.77
C LEU A 246 17.75 -12.07 39.72
N PRO A 247 16.90 -11.05 39.88
CA PRO A 247 15.46 -11.23 39.76
C PRO A 247 15.08 -11.74 38.36
N VAL A 248 14.11 -12.65 38.29
CA VAL A 248 13.61 -13.21 37.01
C VAL A 248 13.24 -12.11 36.03
N GLU A 249 12.61 -11.03 36.49
CA GLU A 249 12.23 -9.88 35.66
C GLU A 249 13.41 -9.21 34.91
N GLN A 250 14.64 -9.42 35.38
CA GLN A 250 15.86 -8.89 34.76
C GLN A 250 16.59 -9.92 33.90
N LEU A 251 16.18 -11.19 33.89
CA LEU A 251 16.88 -12.31 33.23
C LEU A 251 17.17 -12.07 31.74
N LEU A 252 16.26 -11.39 31.03
CA LEU A 252 16.39 -11.10 29.60
C LEU A 252 17.04 -9.73 29.30
N SER A 253 17.42 -8.98 30.34
CA SER A 253 18.04 -7.67 30.19
C SER A 253 19.45 -7.80 29.60
N GLY A 254 19.76 -6.99 28.59
CA GLY A 254 21.04 -7.06 27.87
C GLY A 254 21.05 -8.06 26.71
N ILE A 255 20.11 -9.01 26.69
CA ILE A 255 19.88 -9.89 25.54
C ILE A 255 18.89 -9.24 24.56
N ILE A 256 17.78 -8.74 25.11
CA ILE A 256 16.76 -7.99 24.37
C ILE A 256 16.42 -6.70 25.11
N ASN A 257 15.58 -5.85 24.50
CA ASN A 257 15.12 -4.62 25.14
C ASN A 257 14.47 -4.94 26.50
N LYS A 258 14.96 -4.29 27.57
CA LYS A 258 14.53 -4.55 28.96
C LYS A 258 13.01 -4.55 29.14
N ARG A 259 12.30 -3.59 28.54
CA ARG A 259 10.84 -3.51 28.65
C ARG A 259 10.11 -4.59 27.86
N VAL A 260 10.66 -5.02 26.73
CA VAL A 260 10.13 -6.15 25.94
C VAL A 260 10.33 -7.46 26.72
N GLY A 261 11.53 -7.70 27.25
CA GLY A 261 11.82 -8.87 28.07
C GLY A 261 10.96 -8.94 29.32
N LEU A 262 10.83 -7.84 30.06
CA LEU A 262 9.93 -7.74 31.21
C LEU A 262 8.48 -8.07 30.83
N ALA A 263 7.99 -7.53 29.71
CA ALA A 263 6.62 -7.74 29.28
C ALA A 263 6.36 -9.20 28.89
N LEU A 264 7.32 -9.85 28.21
CA LEU A 264 7.29 -11.28 27.88
C LEU A 264 7.27 -12.14 29.15
N LEU A 265 8.19 -11.88 30.09
CA LEU A 265 8.27 -12.63 31.35
C LEU A 265 7.02 -12.43 32.21
N LYS A 266 6.49 -11.21 32.27
CA LYS A 266 5.24 -10.91 32.97
C LYS A 266 4.03 -11.63 32.38
N GLN A 267 3.99 -11.77 31.05
CA GLN A 267 2.95 -12.56 30.38
C GLN A 267 3.07 -14.04 30.71
N LEU A 268 4.29 -14.58 30.78
CA LEU A 268 4.54 -16.00 31.00
C LEU A 268 4.41 -16.43 32.48
N MET A 269 4.90 -15.60 33.40
CA MET A 269 5.06 -15.96 34.82
C MET A 269 4.90 -14.74 35.75
N PRO A 270 3.69 -14.16 35.83
CA PRO A 270 3.44 -12.90 36.55
C PRO A 270 3.77 -12.97 38.05
N SER A 271 3.57 -14.12 38.69
CA SER A 271 3.84 -14.31 40.13
C SER A 271 5.30 -14.61 40.45
N ALA A 272 6.15 -14.80 39.44
CA ALA A 272 7.53 -15.25 39.60
C ALA A 272 8.58 -14.14 39.40
N LEU A 273 8.16 -12.93 38.99
CA LEU A 273 9.04 -11.87 38.52
C LEU A 273 10.14 -11.47 39.52
N SER A 274 9.80 -11.38 40.81
CA SER A 274 10.73 -11.01 41.88
C SER A 274 11.54 -12.18 42.44
N ARG A 275 11.25 -13.42 42.03
CA ARG A 275 12.05 -14.58 42.45
C ARG A 275 13.49 -14.43 41.95
N PRO A 276 14.49 -14.93 42.68
CA PRO A 276 15.83 -15.11 42.12
C PRO A 276 15.79 -16.13 40.97
N CYS A 277 16.52 -15.87 39.89
CA CYS A 277 16.53 -16.71 38.70
C CYS A 277 17.08 -18.11 38.95
N SER A 278 17.89 -18.30 40.00
CA SER A 278 18.32 -19.64 40.45
C SER A 278 17.18 -20.54 40.93
N SER A 279 16.01 -19.96 41.26
CA SER A 279 14.82 -20.73 41.64
C SER A 279 14.01 -21.22 40.44
N LEU A 280 14.40 -20.88 39.21
CA LEU A 280 13.73 -21.37 38.01
C LEU A 280 14.02 -22.86 37.83
N SER A 281 12.96 -23.63 37.69
CA SER A 281 13.05 -25.03 37.28
C SER A 281 13.57 -25.14 35.82
N PRO A 282 14.17 -26.29 35.46
CA PRO A 282 14.60 -26.54 34.07
C PRO A 282 13.47 -26.41 33.04
N SER A 283 12.22 -26.75 33.41
CA SER A 283 11.06 -26.61 32.54
C SER A 283 10.67 -25.13 32.35
N GLU A 284 10.62 -24.33 33.42
CA GLU A 284 10.37 -22.89 33.32
C GLU A 284 11.40 -22.21 32.42
N LEU A 285 12.69 -22.54 32.57
CA LEU A 285 13.75 -21.99 31.73
C LEU A 285 13.60 -22.36 30.25
N LYS A 286 13.27 -23.62 29.95
CA LYS A 286 12.98 -24.07 28.59
C LYS A 286 11.76 -23.34 28.00
N THR A 287 10.72 -23.09 28.80
CA THR A 287 9.54 -22.33 28.36
C THR A 287 9.89 -20.87 28.08
N ILE A 288 10.74 -20.22 28.90
CA ILE A 288 11.24 -18.87 28.63
C ILE A 288 12.01 -18.87 27.29
N CYS A 289 12.96 -19.80 27.12
CA CYS A 289 13.75 -19.93 25.90
C CYS A 289 12.86 -20.11 24.66
N HIS A 290 11.88 -21.02 24.72
CA HIS A 290 10.91 -21.24 23.65
C HIS A 290 10.11 -19.98 23.33
N THR A 291 9.61 -19.28 24.36
CA THR A 291 8.80 -18.06 24.17
C THR A 291 9.63 -16.92 23.56
N VAL A 292 10.90 -16.78 23.91
CA VAL A 292 11.82 -15.79 23.31
C VAL A 292 12.06 -16.07 21.82
N LYS A 293 12.12 -17.35 21.44
CA LYS A 293 12.30 -17.79 20.05
C LYS A 293 11.01 -17.82 19.23
N ASP A 294 9.85 -17.89 19.90
CA ASP A 294 8.55 -18.11 19.26
C ASP A 294 7.42 -17.36 19.97
N TRP A 295 7.54 -16.04 20.11
CA TRP A 295 6.52 -15.24 20.79
C TRP A 295 5.30 -15.04 19.88
N ARG A 296 4.22 -15.76 20.19
CA ARG A 296 3.02 -15.85 19.36
C ARG A 296 2.05 -14.68 19.56
N PHE A 297 1.53 -14.15 18.45
CA PHE A 297 0.44 -13.19 18.40
C PHE A 297 -0.61 -13.65 17.40
N SER A 298 -1.89 -13.57 17.75
CA SER A 298 -2.99 -13.85 16.82
C SER A 298 -3.44 -12.56 16.15
N PRO A 299 -3.23 -12.41 14.82
CA PRO A 299 -3.76 -11.28 14.08
C PRO A 299 -5.29 -11.24 14.15
N THR A 300 -5.85 -10.03 14.13
CA THR A 300 -7.30 -9.78 14.05
C THR A 300 -7.69 -8.96 12.82
N GLY A 301 -6.70 -8.66 11.97
CA GLY A 301 -6.84 -7.86 10.76
C GLY A 301 -5.59 -7.03 10.51
N THR A 302 -5.66 -6.14 9.54
CA THR A 302 -4.68 -5.06 9.38
C THR A 302 -5.22 -3.75 9.96
N LEU A 303 -4.38 -2.71 10.08
CA LEU A 303 -4.85 -1.37 10.44
C LEU A 303 -5.55 -0.61 9.30
N GLY A 304 -5.72 -1.25 8.15
CA GLY A 304 -6.56 -0.78 7.05
C GLY A 304 -5.92 0.29 6.17
N TRP A 305 -6.72 0.82 5.26
CA TRP A 305 -6.26 1.71 4.17
C TRP A 305 -5.61 3.01 4.62
N GLN A 306 -5.97 3.55 5.81
CA GLN A 306 -5.38 4.80 6.29
C GLN A 306 -3.88 4.66 6.63
N GLN A 307 -3.42 3.45 6.91
CA GLN A 307 -2.04 3.15 7.28
C GLN A 307 -1.32 2.27 6.23
N ALA A 308 -2.01 1.87 5.17
CA ALA A 308 -1.45 1.09 4.09
C ALA A 308 -0.55 1.95 3.19
N GLN A 309 0.62 1.42 2.86
CA GLN A 309 1.53 2.06 1.91
C GLN A 309 1.27 1.61 0.47
N SER A 310 0.62 0.45 0.28
CA SER A 310 0.30 -0.09 -1.03
C SER A 310 -1.06 -0.80 -1.02
N THR A 311 -1.54 -1.15 -2.21
CA THR A 311 -2.74 -1.94 -2.43
C THR A 311 -2.34 -3.25 -3.07
N ALA A 312 -2.76 -4.36 -2.46
CA ALA A 312 -2.76 -5.65 -3.11
C ALA A 312 -4.07 -5.81 -3.90
N GLY A 313 -4.01 -6.52 -5.03
CA GLY A 313 -5.13 -6.62 -5.96
C GLY A 313 -5.12 -5.51 -7.00
N GLY A 314 -5.95 -5.66 -8.03
CA GLY A 314 -6.13 -4.66 -9.07
C GLY A 314 -6.62 -5.24 -10.39
N LEU A 315 -6.39 -4.53 -11.49
CA LEU A 315 -6.68 -5.08 -12.81
C LEU A 315 -5.76 -6.29 -13.02
N LEU A 316 -6.34 -7.45 -13.35
CA LEU A 316 -5.54 -8.67 -13.51
C LEU A 316 -4.50 -8.45 -14.60
N SER A 317 -3.22 -8.55 -14.24
CA SER A 317 -2.08 -8.33 -15.13
C SER A 317 -2.08 -9.26 -16.34
N SER A 318 -2.66 -10.46 -16.20
CA SER A 318 -2.83 -11.43 -17.30
C SER A 318 -3.64 -10.90 -18.50
N GLN A 319 -4.46 -9.86 -18.30
CA GLN A 319 -5.25 -9.21 -19.35
C GLN A 319 -4.45 -8.18 -20.16
N PHE A 320 -3.19 -7.94 -19.79
CA PHE A 320 -2.31 -6.98 -20.44
C PHE A 320 -1.13 -7.70 -21.05
N GLU A 321 -0.63 -7.16 -22.16
CA GLU A 321 0.60 -7.65 -22.78
C GLU A 321 1.80 -7.21 -21.95
N SER A 322 2.70 -8.14 -21.64
CA SER A 322 3.81 -7.93 -20.71
C SER A 322 4.82 -6.89 -21.21
N ALA A 323 5.09 -6.87 -22.51
CA ALA A 323 6.09 -6.00 -23.13
C ALA A 323 5.59 -4.57 -23.38
N THR A 324 4.27 -4.37 -23.49
CA THR A 324 3.67 -3.08 -23.89
C THR A 324 2.70 -2.51 -22.85
N LEU A 325 2.21 -3.37 -21.96
CA LEU A 325 1.13 -3.09 -21.02
C LEU A 325 -0.19 -2.66 -21.67
N GLU A 326 -0.39 -3.02 -22.94
CA GLU A 326 -1.66 -2.85 -23.65
C GLU A 326 -2.64 -3.92 -23.24
N SER A 327 -3.93 -3.57 -23.11
CA SER A 327 -4.98 -4.54 -22.87
C SER A 327 -5.16 -5.45 -24.07
N LYS A 328 -5.13 -6.76 -23.84
CA LYS A 328 -5.35 -7.80 -24.86
C LYS A 328 -6.77 -7.77 -25.43
N GLY A 329 -7.75 -7.33 -24.64
CA GLY A 329 -9.16 -7.27 -25.03
C GLY A 329 -9.60 -5.90 -25.55
N LEU A 330 -8.84 -4.84 -25.24
CA LEU A 330 -9.22 -3.46 -25.49
C LEU A 330 -8.05 -2.70 -26.16
N PRO A 331 -7.85 -2.86 -27.49
CA PRO A 331 -6.77 -2.18 -28.20
C PRO A 331 -6.76 -0.67 -27.96
N GLY A 332 -5.57 -0.13 -27.73
CA GLY A 332 -5.31 1.26 -27.38
C GLY A 332 -5.53 1.63 -25.91
N LEU A 333 -5.95 0.68 -25.06
CA LEU A 333 -6.02 0.87 -23.60
C LEU A 333 -4.76 0.32 -22.93
N TYR A 334 -4.12 1.12 -22.08
CA TYR A 334 -2.92 0.73 -21.34
C TYR A 334 -3.13 0.90 -19.83
N ALA A 335 -2.47 0.07 -19.02
CA ALA A 335 -2.47 0.19 -17.56
C ALA A 335 -1.05 0.05 -16.99
N CYS A 336 -0.77 0.78 -15.90
CA CYS A 336 0.56 0.77 -15.28
C CYS A 336 0.46 1.02 -13.76
N GLY A 337 1.55 0.76 -13.06
CA GLY A 337 1.70 0.98 -11.62
C GLY A 337 0.71 0.16 -10.79
N GLU A 338 0.34 0.71 -9.64
CA GLU A 338 -0.58 0.13 -8.63
C GLU A 338 -2.05 -0.01 -9.12
N LEU A 339 -2.31 0.22 -10.41
CA LEU A 339 -3.60 -0.11 -11.02
C LEU A 339 -3.66 -1.60 -11.40
N LEU A 340 -2.52 -2.16 -11.78
CA LEU A 340 -2.37 -3.58 -12.07
C LEU A 340 -2.27 -4.35 -10.75
N ASP A 341 -2.72 -5.60 -10.77
CA ASP A 341 -2.59 -6.54 -9.64
C ASP A 341 -1.13 -6.99 -9.47
N ILE A 342 -0.29 -6.03 -9.11
CA ILE A 342 1.16 -6.13 -8.89
C ILE A 342 1.52 -5.17 -7.77
N ASP A 343 1.98 -5.73 -6.67
CA ASP A 343 2.57 -5.04 -5.52
C ASP A 343 3.81 -5.80 -5.04
N GLY A 344 4.78 -5.04 -4.54
CA GLY A 344 6.04 -5.56 -4.02
C GLY A 344 6.17 -5.36 -2.52
N ASP A 345 7.21 -5.97 -1.96
CA ASP A 345 7.63 -5.76 -0.58
C ASP A 345 8.10 -4.30 -0.34
N CYS A 346 8.30 -3.92 0.92
CA CYS A 346 8.95 -2.66 1.25
C CYS A 346 10.38 -2.60 0.68
N GLY A 347 10.90 -1.39 0.46
CA GLY A 347 12.27 -1.19 -0.06
C GLY A 347 12.36 -0.58 -1.47
N GLY A 348 11.27 0.04 -1.95
CA GLY A 348 11.28 0.79 -3.22
C GLY A 348 10.77 0.02 -4.44
N TYR A 349 10.46 -1.28 -4.31
CA TYR A 349 9.94 -2.11 -5.40
C TYR A 349 8.66 -1.56 -6.04
N ASN A 350 7.71 -1.09 -5.23
CA ASN A 350 6.47 -0.49 -5.73
C ASN A 350 6.72 0.79 -6.55
N LEU A 351 7.68 1.61 -6.13
CA LEU A 351 8.07 2.80 -6.89
C LEU A 351 8.77 2.40 -8.19
N GLN A 352 9.72 1.47 -8.14
CA GLN A 352 10.41 0.95 -9.32
C GLN A 352 9.42 0.38 -10.35
N TRP A 353 8.41 -0.35 -9.88
CA TRP A 353 7.32 -0.86 -10.71
C TRP A 353 6.53 0.28 -11.35
N ALA A 354 6.13 1.29 -10.57
CA ALA A 354 5.40 2.45 -11.09
C ALA A 354 6.19 3.20 -12.17
N TRP A 355 7.50 3.39 -11.99
CA TRP A 355 8.35 4.07 -12.97
C TRP A 355 8.51 3.24 -14.25
N SER A 356 8.89 1.97 -14.10
CA SER A 356 9.16 1.07 -15.23
C SER A 356 7.91 0.84 -16.07
N SER A 357 6.79 0.49 -15.41
CA SER A 357 5.52 0.26 -16.10
C SER A 357 4.93 1.53 -16.71
N GLY A 358 5.09 2.68 -16.04
CA GLY A 358 4.66 3.97 -16.60
C GLY A 358 5.44 4.33 -17.87
N PHE A 359 6.74 4.12 -17.87
CA PHE A 359 7.60 4.33 -19.06
C PHE A 359 7.19 3.41 -20.22
N ILE A 360 7.05 2.11 -19.97
CA ILE A 360 6.66 1.13 -21.00
C ILE A 360 5.28 1.45 -21.57
N ALA A 361 4.26 1.60 -20.72
CA ALA A 361 2.90 1.91 -21.17
C ALA A 361 2.84 3.22 -21.97
N GLY A 362 3.55 4.26 -21.51
CA GLY A 362 3.62 5.55 -22.19
C GLY A 362 4.30 5.46 -23.56
N LYS A 363 5.45 4.78 -23.64
CA LYS A 363 6.19 4.57 -24.89
C LYS A 363 5.37 3.75 -25.88
N SER A 364 4.78 2.63 -25.44
CA SER A 364 3.99 1.76 -26.29
C SER A 364 2.73 2.45 -26.82
N ALA A 365 2.03 3.22 -25.98
CA ALA A 365 0.91 4.03 -26.43
C ALA A 365 1.32 5.07 -27.50
N ALA A 366 2.47 5.73 -27.33
CA ALA A 366 2.97 6.70 -28.31
C ALA A 366 3.38 6.03 -29.64
N VAL A 367 4.09 4.90 -29.59
CA VAL A 367 4.48 4.15 -30.80
C VAL A 367 3.25 3.64 -31.55
N SER A 368 2.24 3.13 -30.82
CA SER A 368 0.98 2.69 -31.41
C SER A 368 0.27 3.82 -32.17
N LEU A 369 0.29 5.05 -31.66
CA LEU A 369 -0.24 6.21 -32.38
C LEU A 369 0.51 6.53 -33.66
N LEU A 370 1.84 6.45 -33.63
CA LEU A 370 2.69 6.76 -34.79
C LEU A 370 2.52 5.72 -35.91
N SER A 371 2.43 4.43 -35.57
CA SER A 371 2.23 3.36 -36.55
C SER A 371 0.86 3.42 -37.23
N HIS A 372 -0.18 3.89 -36.53
CA HIS A 372 -1.52 4.09 -37.10
C HIS A 372 -1.68 5.38 -37.94
N SER A 373 -0.63 6.20 -38.01
CA SER A 373 -0.59 7.48 -38.73
C SER A 373 0.08 7.39 -40.11
N GLN A 374 0.72 6.27 -40.44
CA GLN A 374 1.29 6.03 -41.77
C GLN A 374 0.17 5.71 -42.77
N PRO A 375 0.04 6.41 -43.92
CA PRO A 375 -0.86 5.99 -44.99
C PRO A 375 -0.42 4.60 -45.51
N PRO A 376 -1.35 3.76 -46.00
CA PRO A 376 -0.96 2.52 -46.66
C PRO A 376 0.01 2.85 -47.79
N ALA A 377 1.11 2.11 -47.89
CA ALA A 377 2.03 2.23 -49.02
C ALA A 377 1.21 2.13 -50.31
N GLU A 378 1.34 3.12 -51.18
CA GLU A 378 0.78 3.06 -52.52
C GLU A 378 1.41 1.85 -53.21
N THR A 379 0.66 0.76 -53.30
CA THR A 379 0.95 -0.32 -54.22
C THR A 379 0.77 0.26 -55.62
N ASN A 380 1.86 0.71 -56.21
CA ASN A 380 1.93 1.01 -57.64
C ASN A 380 1.62 -0.29 -58.39
N PHE A 381 0.44 -0.33 -59.00
CA PHE A 381 0.07 -1.32 -60.02
C PHE A 381 0.70 -0.93 -61.35
#